data_AF-A0A3B1DKP0-F1
#
_entry.id   AF-A0A3B1DKP0-F1
#
_cell.length_a   1.000
_cell.length_b   1.000
_cell.length_c   1.000
_cell.angle_alpha   90.00
_cell.angle_beta   90.00
_cell.angle_gamma   90.00
#
_symmetry.space_group_name_H-M   'P 1'
#
loop_
_entity.id
_entity.type
_entity.pdbx_description
1 polymer ?
#
loop_
_entity_poly.entity_id
_entity_poly.type
_entity_poly.pdbx_seq_one_letter_code
_entity_poly.pdbx_strand_id
1 'polypeptide(L)'
;MLGFTIVSVFIRSLVFFLNSHIQNIPLQNRLQQYFFCATILFFLGGSFCLPVIAEEVTSQYFEQLRHRHLFSLAEGYCLTQLKKENLSSSQRSQILLELSRTFTEHANYVRQEEQEELWKRAESVLSDELQKNPQLSGRLLLDIQIAKIPAAIANWYRWEYHVAPEDKTSLEKATTFFNQSISRWQQLQKHFDERLKIASRRKKKKETFSSYELRGLLKGVYLQHAITRLDFAALLPFESNARKEQLYEAERLLQKTKNGSADNLRTWQSRLQLARAGRLRHRFKAAAVVLRLIEVDKPPHQILPALTEEKAHLFLTWNKPIDAIRLLSVKRRAGITQTGRLRYLNLQSLLASAKMAEARKENKLAAEFRLQVDIFAKRAVFEMGGFWGYRCQKLLHRLKQNQQYSKEVAHLVRQAQVALAANQNKKAINLFKEAIIAAMKNDKKKIATELGFRRASLQLQSKENEEAAI
;
A
#
# COMPACT_ATOMS: atom_id res chain seq x y z
N MET A 1 46.70 16.87 23.72
CA MET A 1 47.75 17.09 22.70
C MET A 1 48.82 15.99 22.65
N LEU A 2 48.98 15.13 23.67
CA LEU A 2 49.98 14.05 23.68
C LEU A 2 49.71 12.83 22.77
N GLY A 3 48.48 12.64 22.28
CA GLY A 3 48.14 11.50 21.41
C GLY A 3 48.58 11.65 19.94
N PHE A 4 48.81 12.89 19.46
CA PHE A 4 49.13 13.14 18.06
C PHE A 4 50.61 12.88 17.73
N THR A 5 51.50 13.06 18.71
CA THR A 5 52.95 12.83 18.57
C THR A 5 53.29 11.35 18.50
N ILE A 6 52.61 10.49 19.27
CA ILE A 6 52.88 9.04 19.28
C ILE A 6 52.48 8.39 17.94
N VAL A 7 51.34 8.79 17.37
CA VAL A 7 50.87 8.27 16.07
C VAL A 7 51.79 8.70 14.92
N SER A 8 52.30 9.94 14.95
CA SER A 8 53.25 10.45 13.96
C SER A 8 54.58 9.67 13.96
N VAL A 9 55.11 9.33 15.14
CA VAL A 9 56.35 8.56 15.29
C VAL A 9 56.18 7.11 14.83
N PHE A 10 55.01 6.51 15.11
CA PHE A 10 54.71 5.15 14.68
C PHE A 10 54.56 5.04 13.16
N ILE A 11 53.88 6.00 12.52
CA ILE A 11 53.72 6.04 11.05
C ILE A 11 55.09 6.26 10.37
N ARG A 12 55.93 7.15 10.90
CA ARG A 12 57.28 7.37 10.34
C ARG A 12 58.17 6.15 10.46
N SER A 13 58.10 5.42 11.57
CA SER A 13 58.87 4.19 11.78
C SER A 13 58.40 3.06 10.86
N LEU A 14 57.10 2.92 10.65
CA LEU A 14 56.52 1.93 9.75
C LEU A 14 56.87 2.21 8.29
N VAL A 15 56.82 3.48 7.86
CA VAL A 15 57.22 3.90 6.50
C VAL A 15 58.71 3.66 6.27
N PHE A 16 59.56 3.90 7.27
CA PHE A 16 61.00 3.65 7.16
C PHE A 16 61.32 2.15 7.07
N PHE A 17 60.63 1.32 7.87
CA PHE A 17 60.79 -0.15 7.84
C PHE A 17 60.28 -0.78 6.54
N LEU A 18 59.20 -0.25 5.96
CA LEU A 18 58.69 -0.71 4.67
C LEU A 18 59.62 -0.28 3.51
N ASN A 19 60.25 0.90 3.59
CA ASN A 19 61.15 1.36 2.53
C ASN A 19 62.48 0.58 2.48
N SER A 20 62.99 0.08 3.62
CA SER A 20 64.24 -0.68 3.66
C SER A 20 64.10 -2.10 3.07
N HIS A 21 62.90 -2.69 3.08
CA HIS A 21 62.66 -4.02 2.52
C HIS A 21 62.30 -4.03 1.02
N ILE A 22 61.94 -2.90 0.41
CA ILE A 22 61.49 -2.84 -0.99
C ILE A 22 62.65 -2.81 -1.99
N GLN A 23 63.90 -2.57 -1.56
CA GLN A 23 65.03 -2.39 -2.47
C GLN A 23 65.51 -3.67 -3.20
N ASN A 24 65.18 -4.87 -2.73
CA ASN A 24 65.65 -6.13 -3.34
C ASN A 24 64.59 -6.94 -4.10
N ILE A 25 63.42 -6.37 -4.39
CA ILE A 25 62.30 -7.10 -5.04
C ILE A 25 62.16 -6.69 -6.51
N PRO A 26 62.06 -7.64 -7.47
CA PRO A 26 61.91 -7.36 -8.89
C PRO A 26 60.64 -6.56 -9.20
N LEU A 27 60.73 -5.67 -10.20
CA LEU A 27 59.77 -4.59 -10.48
C LEU A 27 58.31 -5.07 -10.66
N GLN A 28 58.09 -6.31 -11.13
CA GLN A 28 56.75 -6.88 -11.32
C GLN A 28 55.98 -7.15 -10.02
N ASN A 29 56.68 -7.36 -8.89
CA ASN A 29 56.04 -7.66 -7.60
C ASN A 29 55.76 -6.42 -6.74
N ARG A 30 56.29 -5.24 -7.11
CA ARG A 30 56.08 -4.00 -6.35
C ARG A 30 54.62 -3.53 -6.41
N LEU A 31 53.97 -3.66 -7.57
CA LEU A 31 52.58 -3.20 -7.76
C LEU A 31 51.55 -4.01 -6.95
N GLN A 32 51.77 -5.32 -6.76
CA GLN A 32 50.89 -6.15 -5.93
C GLN A 32 51.06 -5.86 -4.43
N GLN A 33 52.26 -5.55 -3.96
CA GLN A 33 52.51 -5.23 -2.55
C GLN A 33 51.99 -3.84 -2.14
N TYR A 34 52.04 -2.84 -3.03
CA TYR A 34 51.40 -1.54 -2.78
C TYR A 34 49.88 -1.67 -2.67
N PHE A 35 49.25 -2.57 -3.45
CA PHE A 35 47.82 -2.87 -3.34
C PHE A 35 47.45 -3.53 -2.01
N PHE A 36 48.30 -4.46 -1.52
CA PHE A 36 48.07 -5.18 -0.26
C PHE A 36 48.29 -4.29 0.98
N CYS A 37 49.27 -3.37 0.96
CA CYS A 37 49.49 -2.44 2.06
C CYS A 37 48.42 -1.32 2.13
N ALA A 38 47.91 -0.85 0.98
CA ALA A 38 46.84 0.14 0.93
C ALA A 38 45.50 -0.40 1.47
N THR A 39 45.24 -1.70 1.32
CA THR A 39 44.02 -2.35 1.86
C THR A 39 44.08 -2.57 3.36
N ILE A 40 45.25 -2.89 3.93
CA ILE A 40 45.42 -3.09 5.38
C ILE A 40 45.34 -1.75 6.14
N LEU A 41 45.86 -0.65 5.56
CA LEU A 41 45.75 0.70 6.15
C LEU A 41 44.31 1.27 6.11
N PHE A 42 43.47 0.81 5.19
CA PHE A 42 42.05 1.19 5.15
C PHE A 42 41.21 0.51 6.24
N PHE A 43 41.63 -0.68 6.72
CA PHE A 43 40.91 -1.45 7.73
C PHE A 43 41.19 -1.01 9.19
N LEU A 44 42.33 -0.38 9.46
CA LEU A 44 42.74 -0.01 10.83
C LEU A 44 42.45 1.46 11.20
N GLY A 45 42.01 2.31 10.25
CA GLY A 45 41.88 3.75 10.44
C GLY A 45 40.45 4.32 10.56
N GLY A 46 39.40 3.49 10.62
CA GLY A 46 38.05 3.99 10.35
C GLY A 46 36.87 3.25 10.99
N SER A 47 36.92 2.90 12.27
CA SER A 47 35.69 2.59 13.03
C SER A 47 34.93 3.86 13.41
N PHE A 48 34.63 4.72 12.43
CA PHE A 48 33.44 5.56 12.48
C PHE A 48 32.35 4.80 11.73
N CYS A 49 31.78 3.78 12.39
CA CYS A 49 30.52 3.20 11.95
C CYS A 49 29.47 4.31 11.97
N LEU A 50 29.15 4.83 10.78
CA LEU A 50 28.04 5.73 10.59
C LEU A 50 26.76 5.02 11.07
N PRO A 51 26.00 5.60 12.02
CA PRO A 51 24.81 4.96 12.61
C PRO A 51 23.68 4.68 11.61
N VAL A 52 23.78 5.21 10.37
CA VAL A 52 22.79 5.06 9.30
C VAL A 52 22.65 3.60 8.81
N ILE A 53 23.73 2.81 8.83
CA ILE A 53 23.72 1.43 8.30
C ILE A 53 22.90 0.50 9.22
N ALA A 54 22.94 0.70 10.54
CA ALA A 54 22.20 -0.12 11.49
C ALA A 54 20.68 0.12 11.43
N GLU A 55 20.26 1.34 11.09
CA GLU A 55 18.85 1.70 10.94
C GLU A 55 18.19 0.98 9.76
N GLU A 56 18.92 0.89 8.64
CA GLU A 56 18.46 0.22 7.42
C GLU A 56 18.29 -1.29 7.60
N VAL A 57 19.22 -1.96 8.28
CA VAL A 57 19.15 -3.42 8.55
C VAL A 57 17.93 -3.77 9.40
N THR A 58 17.64 -2.96 10.42
CA THR A 58 16.48 -3.20 11.30
C THR A 58 15.17 -3.00 10.52
N SER A 59 15.06 -1.93 9.72
CA SER A 59 13.86 -1.68 8.91
C SER A 59 13.62 -2.81 7.90
N GLN A 60 14.68 -3.31 7.25
CA GLN A 60 14.59 -4.43 6.30
C GLN A 60 14.17 -5.73 7.00
N TYR A 61 14.71 -6.00 8.19
CA TYR A 61 14.31 -7.18 8.98
C TYR A 61 12.80 -7.19 9.28
N PHE A 62 12.26 -6.08 9.78
CA PHE A 62 10.83 -5.97 10.05
C PHE A 62 9.98 -6.00 8.79
N GLU A 63 10.45 -5.40 7.69
CA GLU A 63 9.78 -5.50 6.39
C GLU A 63 9.66 -6.96 5.94
N GLN A 64 10.71 -7.77 6.11
CA GLN A 64 10.67 -9.20 5.78
C GLN A 64 9.72 -9.98 6.68
N LEU A 65 9.66 -9.67 7.99
CA LEU A 65 8.68 -10.29 8.89
C LEU A 65 7.24 -10.00 8.44
N ARG A 66 6.92 -8.73 8.14
CA ARG A 66 5.60 -8.33 7.67
C ARG A 66 5.26 -8.93 6.31
N HIS A 67 6.22 -8.97 5.38
CA HIS A 67 6.04 -9.58 4.07
C HIS A 67 5.76 -11.09 4.16
N ARG A 68 6.30 -11.77 5.17
CA ARG A 68 6.04 -13.19 5.47
C ARG A 68 4.84 -13.41 6.41
N HIS A 69 4.10 -12.35 6.73
CA HIS A 69 2.95 -12.38 7.65
C HIS A 69 3.28 -12.83 9.08
N LEU A 70 4.53 -12.66 9.52
CA LEU A 70 4.98 -12.97 10.87
C LEU A 70 4.72 -11.79 11.83
N PHE A 71 3.47 -11.32 11.85
CA PHE A 71 3.06 -10.12 12.60
C PHE A 71 3.24 -10.29 14.11
N SER A 72 2.77 -11.40 14.68
CA SER A 72 2.88 -11.67 16.12
C SER A 72 4.33 -11.69 16.61
N LEU A 73 5.26 -12.19 15.79
CA LEU A 73 6.68 -12.19 16.11
C LEU A 73 7.26 -10.77 16.12
N ALA A 74 6.93 -9.97 15.09
CA ALA A 74 7.35 -8.57 15.00
C ALA A 74 6.79 -7.73 16.17
N GLU A 75 5.50 -7.90 16.48
CA GLU A 75 4.83 -7.22 17.59
C GLU A 75 5.43 -7.61 18.94
N GLY A 76 5.56 -8.92 19.19
CA GLY A 76 6.13 -9.46 20.43
C GLY A 76 7.56 -8.97 20.66
N TYR A 77 8.38 -8.94 19.61
CA TYR A 77 9.73 -8.38 19.69
C TYR A 77 9.70 -6.88 20.05
N CYS A 78 8.92 -6.06 19.33
CA CYS A 78 8.83 -4.62 19.62
C CYS A 78 8.35 -4.35 21.05
N LEU A 79 7.28 -5.00 21.49
CA LEU A 79 6.72 -4.85 22.83
C LEU A 79 7.73 -5.27 23.91
N THR A 80 8.49 -6.33 23.67
CA THR A 80 9.54 -6.78 24.59
C THR A 80 10.69 -5.78 24.67
N GLN A 81 11.13 -5.22 23.54
CA GLN A 81 12.18 -4.21 23.54
C GLN A 81 11.73 -2.94 24.25
N LEU A 82 10.49 -2.46 24.02
CA LEU A 82 9.96 -1.25 24.64
C LEU A 82 9.85 -1.32 26.17
N LYS A 83 9.76 -2.51 26.75
CA LYS A 83 9.78 -2.73 28.21
C LYS A 83 11.15 -2.52 28.85
N LYS A 84 12.25 -2.48 28.06
CA LYS A 84 13.59 -2.27 28.61
C LYS A 84 13.76 -0.82 29.06
N GLU A 85 14.25 -0.63 30.29
CA GLU A 85 14.42 0.69 30.90
C GLU A 85 15.51 1.54 30.22
N ASN A 86 16.56 0.89 29.72
CA ASN A 86 17.76 1.55 29.18
C ASN A 86 17.73 1.76 27.65
N LEU A 87 16.57 2.08 27.07
CA LEU A 87 16.48 2.41 25.64
C LEU A 87 16.88 3.87 25.38
N SER A 88 17.81 4.07 24.45
CA SER A 88 18.06 5.43 23.94
C SER A 88 16.81 5.98 23.25
N SER A 89 16.62 7.31 23.27
CA SER A 89 15.48 7.96 22.62
C SER A 89 15.36 7.60 21.13
N SER A 90 16.48 7.46 20.43
CA SER A 90 16.51 7.07 19.01
C SER A 90 16.00 5.64 18.79
N GLN A 91 16.50 4.68 19.58
CA GLN A 91 16.07 3.29 19.49
C GLN A 91 14.60 3.13 19.84
N ARG A 92 14.13 3.82 20.90
CA ARG A 92 12.72 3.80 21.28
C ARG A 92 11.83 4.26 20.12
N SER A 93 12.15 5.38 19.47
CA SER A 93 11.39 5.86 18.31
C SER A 93 11.38 4.89 17.14
N GLN A 94 12.51 4.25 16.85
CA GLN A 94 12.59 3.28 15.77
C GLN A 94 11.70 2.06 16.05
N ILE A 95 11.72 1.54 17.28
CA ILE A 95 10.87 0.41 17.68
C ILE A 95 9.40 0.78 17.64
N LEU A 96 9.03 1.98 18.12
CA LEU A 96 7.66 2.48 18.05
C LEU A 96 7.16 2.62 16.60
N LEU A 97 8.02 3.13 15.72
CA LEU A 97 7.74 3.25 14.29
C LEU A 97 7.46 1.88 13.67
N GLU A 98 8.31 0.89 13.92
CA GLU A 98 8.13 -0.46 13.40
C GLU A 98 6.92 -1.18 14.01
N LEU A 99 6.62 -0.95 15.29
CA LEU A 99 5.42 -1.49 15.95
C LEU A 99 4.14 -0.93 15.31
N SER A 100 4.06 0.40 15.13
CA SER A 100 2.92 1.05 14.48
C SER A 100 2.72 0.58 13.04
N ARG A 101 3.81 0.44 12.26
CA ARG A 101 3.77 -0.13 10.90
C ARG A 101 3.24 -1.56 10.92
N THR A 102 3.70 -2.36 11.86
CA THR A 102 3.29 -3.77 12.02
C THR A 102 1.81 -3.88 12.35
N PHE A 103 1.30 -3.13 13.33
CA PHE A 103 -0.14 -3.10 13.61
C PHE A 103 -0.96 -2.63 12.41
N THR A 104 -0.51 -1.59 11.69
CA THR A 104 -1.21 -1.08 10.51
C THR A 104 -1.28 -2.11 9.38
N GLU A 105 -0.19 -2.86 9.15
CA GLU A 105 -0.15 -3.90 8.12
C GLU A 105 -0.91 -5.17 8.54
N HIS A 106 -0.75 -5.61 9.80
CA HIS A 106 -1.44 -6.77 10.38
C HIS A 106 -2.95 -6.60 10.32
N ALA A 107 -3.45 -5.39 10.55
CA ALA A 107 -4.86 -5.04 10.43
C ALA A 107 -5.47 -5.40 9.05
N ASN A 108 -4.67 -5.56 7.98
CA ASN A 108 -5.19 -6.00 6.67
C ASN A 108 -5.43 -7.52 6.57
N TYR A 109 -4.98 -8.31 7.54
CA TYR A 109 -5.01 -9.78 7.50
C TYR A 109 -5.92 -10.40 8.57
N VAL A 110 -6.45 -9.60 9.48
CA VAL A 110 -7.37 -10.04 10.55
C VAL A 110 -8.84 -9.77 10.20
N ARG A 111 -9.75 -10.22 11.07
CA ARG A 111 -11.19 -9.96 10.96
C ARG A 111 -11.53 -8.52 11.34
N GLN A 112 -12.73 -8.06 10.97
CA GLN A 112 -13.13 -6.65 11.10
C GLN A 112 -13.08 -6.12 12.54
N GLU A 113 -13.45 -6.92 13.54
CA GLU A 113 -13.43 -6.51 14.95
C GLU A 113 -11.99 -6.27 15.44
N GLU A 114 -11.10 -7.24 15.21
CA GLU A 114 -9.67 -7.15 15.54
C GLU A 114 -8.97 -6.05 14.74
N GLN A 115 -9.43 -5.78 13.52
CA GLN A 115 -8.85 -4.79 12.63
C GLN A 115 -8.96 -3.37 13.20
N GLU A 116 -10.13 -2.97 13.69
CA GLU A 116 -10.33 -1.63 14.27
C GLU A 116 -9.49 -1.45 15.54
N GLU A 117 -9.34 -2.50 16.36
CA GLU A 117 -8.44 -2.50 17.53
C GLU A 117 -6.98 -2.30 17.12
N LEU A 118 -6.49 -3.05 16.12
CA LEU A 118 -5.10 -2.92 15.64
C LEU A 118 -4.82 -1.53 15.08
N TRP A 119 -5.75 -0.92 14.35
CA TRP A 119 -5.61 0.46 13.89
C TRP A 119 -5.53 1.45 15.05
N LYS A 120 -6.38 1.30 16.06
CA LYS A 120 -6.33 2.13 17.27
C LYS A 120 -5.01 1.97 18.01
N ARG A 121 -4.48 0.74 18.11
CA ARG A 121 -3.18 0.45 18.70
C ARG A 121 -2.02 1.04 17.89
N ALA A 122 -2.09 1.01 16.56
CA ALA A 122 -1.09 1.62 15.68
C ALA A 122 -0.97 3.13 15.89
N GLU A 123 -2.07 3.81 16.18
CA GLU A 123 -2.10 5.26 16.44
C GLU A 123 -1.71 5.60 17.87
N SER A 124 -2.37 4.97 18.87
CA SER A 124 -2.15 5.24 20.30
C SER A 124 -0.71 5.03 20.73
N VAL A 125 -0.05 3.98 20.24
CA VAL A 125 1.37 3.71 20.57
C VAL A 125 2.30 4.87 20.17
N LEU A 126 1.94 5.65 19.15
CA LEU A 126 2.70 6.82 18.73
C LEU A 126 2.23 8.11 19.41
N SER A 127 0.91 8.34 19.45
CA SER A 127 0.35 9.57 20.03
C SER A 127 0.64 9.68 21.52
N ASP A 128 0.48 8.58 22.26
CA ASP A 128 0.65 8.57 23.71
C ASP A 128 2.12 8.77 24.06
N GLU A 129 3.04 8.21 23.27
CA GLU A 129 4.47 8.42 23.47
C GLU A 129 4.88 9.85 23.13
N LEU A 130 4.39 10.43 22.04
CA LEU A 130 4.70 11.81 21.67
C LEU A 130 4.12 12.82 22.66
N GLN A 131 3.00 12.50 23.31
CA GLN A 131 2.44 13.31 24.39
C GLN A 131 3.30 13.25 25.65
N LYS A 132 3.77 12.04 26.04
CA LYS A 132 4.66 11.85 27.19
C LYS A 132 6.06 12.43 26.96
N ASN A 133 6.58 12.29 25.75
CA ASN A 133 7.94 12.66 25.36
C ASN A 133 7.95 13.59 24.12
N PRO A 134 7.59 14.88 24.26
CA PRO A 134 7.49 15.79 23.11
C PRO A 134 8.79 16.00 22.32
N GLN A 135 9.94 15.79 22.95
CA GLN A 135 11.28 15.98 22.38
C GLN A 135 11.93 14.66 21.90
N LEU A 136 11.13 13.61 21.70
CA LEU A 136 11.64 12.31 21.28
C LEU A 136 12.42 12.41 19.95
N SER A 137 13.59 11.78 19.89
CA SER A 137 14.39 11.67 18.67
C SER A 137 13.53 11.09 17.54
N GLY A 138 13.66 11.57 16.30
CA GLY A 138 12.88 11.02 15.19
C GLY A 138 11.38 11.32 15.22
N ARG A 139 10.88 12.25 16.05
CA ARG A 139 9.47 12.71 16.06
C ARG A 139 8.88 12.91 14.66
N LEU A 140 9.62 13.51 13.73
CA LEU A 140 9.15 13.71 12.36
C LEU A 140 8.78 12.40 11.63
N LEU A 141 9.52 11.31 11.87
CA LEU A 141 9.22 10.01 11.29
C LEU A 141 7.95 9.41 11.91
N LEU A 142 7.74 9.62 13.21
CA LEU A 142 6.52 9.21 13.91
C LEU A 142 5.31 10.00 13.43
N ASP A 143 5.43 11.33 13.28
CA ASP A 143 4.37 12.17 12.72
C ASP A 143 3.99 11.73 11.28
N ILE A 144 4.99 11.39 10.45
CA ILE A 144 4.76 10.81 9.12
C ILE A 144 3.96 9.50 9.22
N GLN A 145 4.31 8.62 10.16
CA GLN A 145 3.58 7.36 10.35
C GLN A 145 2.14 7.60 10.82
N ILE A 146 1.92 8.54 11.76
CA ILE A 146 0.59 8.96 12.22
C ILE A 146 -0.27 9.47 11.05
N ALA A 147 0.31 10.15 10.06
CA ALA A 147 -0.41 10.59 8.87
C ALA A 147 -0.74 9.44 7.89
N LYS A 148 0.05 8.36 7.89
CA LYS A 148 -0.18 7.16 7.05
C LYS A 148 -1.31 6.28 7.57
N ILE A 149 -1.52 6.19 8.88
CA ILE A 149 -2.54 5.33 9.48
C ILE A 149 -3.93 5.61 8.89
N PRO A 150 -4.49 6.83 8.93
CA PRO A 150 -5.80 7.10 8.34
C PRO A 150 -5.82 6.86 6.82
N ALA A 151 -4.71 7.06 6.09
CA ALA A 151 -4.66 6.70 4.66
C ALA A 151 -4.81 5.18 4.44
N ALA A 152 -4.19 4.36 5.29
CA ALA A 152 -4.30 2.91 5.23
C ALA A 152 -5.73 2.44 5.53
N ILE A 153 -6.34 2.99 6.58
CA ILE A 153 -7.74 2.74 6.96
C ILE A 153 -8.68 3.13 5.82
N ALA A 154 -8.51 4.34 5.27
CA ALA A 154 -9.32 4.84 4.16
C ALA A 154 -9.20 3.94 2.92
N ASN A 155 -7.99 3.48 2.61
CA ASN A 155 -7.78 2.56 1.50
C ASN A 155 -8.46 1.21 1.73
N TRP A 156 -8.44 0.68 2.96
CA TRP A 156 -9.17 -0.54 3.29
C TRP A 156 -10.67 -0.39 2.95
N TYR A 157 -11.32 0.65 3.51
CA TYR A 157 -12.74 0.92 3.31
C TYR A 157 -13.10 1.27 1.85
N ARG A 158 -12.26 2.04 1.16
CA ARG A 158 -12.43 2.36 -0.27
C ARG A 158 -12.58 1.09 -1.09
N TRP A 159 -11.73 0.13 -0.81
CA TRP A 159 -11.73 -1.10 -1.56
C TRP A 159 -12.84 -2.05 -1.13
N GLU A 160 -13.24 -2.04 0.14
CA GLU A 160 -14.46 -2.72 0.60
C GLU A 160 -15.67 -2.21 -0.19
N TYR A 161 -15.79 -0.89 -0.32
CA TYR A 161 -16.78 -0.24 -1.19
C TYR A 161 -16.65 -0.65 -2.67
N HIS A 162 -15.43 -0.79 -3.20
CA HIS A 162 -15.26 -1.29 -4.58
C HIS A 162 -15.83 -2.70 -4.79
N VAL A 163 -15.77 -3.56 -3.77
CA VAL A 163 -16.26 -4.94 -3.85
C VAL A 163 -17.77 -4.99 -3.59
N ALA A 164 -18.26 -4.21 -2.62
CA ALA A 164 -19.66 -4.06 -2.23
C ALA A 164 -20.12 -2.57 -2.29
N PRO A 165 -20.40 -2.02 -3.49
CA PRO A 165 -20.83 -0.63 -3.67
C PRO A 165 -22.17 -0.30 -3.00
N GLU A 166 -22.95 -1.32 -2.65
CA GLU A 166 -24.21 -1.19 -1.93
C GLU A 166 -24.00 -0.73 -0.47
N ASP A 167 -22.82 -0.96 0.10
CA ASP A 167 -22.47 -0.52 1.45
C ASP A 167 -21.96 0.94 1.46
N LYS A 168 -22.89 1.87 1.70
CA LYS A 168 -22.58 3.30 1.82
C LYS A 168 -21.74 3.62 3.06
N THR A 169 -21.77 2.79 4.10
CA THR A 169 -21.00 3.05 5.33
C THR A 169 -19.50 2.99 5.06
N SER A 170 -19.06 2.03 4.22
CA SER A 170 -17.67 1.95 3.76
C SER A 170 -17.24 3.20 2.97
N LEU A 171 -18.12 3.76 2.13
CA LEU A 171 -17.84 4.99 1.38
C LEU A 171 -17.66 6.20 2.33
N GLU A 172 -18.55 6.35 3.31
CA GLU A 172 -18.51 7.41 4.30
C GLU A 172 -17.25 7.31 5.18
N LYS A 173 -16.97 6.13 5.72
CA LYS A 173 -15.75 5.87 6.51
C LYS A 173 -14.49 6.16 5.69
N ALA A 174 -14.40 5.68 4.46
CA ALA A 174 -13.26 5.95 3.58
C ALA A 174 -13.05 7.45 3.35
N THR A 175 -14.13 8.18 3.08
CA THR A 175 -14.09 9.64 2.85
C THR A 175 -13.59 10.40 4.09
N THR A 176 -14.11 10.06 5.27
CA THR A 176 -13.68 10.66 6.55
C THR A 176 -12.19 10.46 6.78
N PHE A 177 -11.69 9.23 6.66
CA PHE A 177 -10.28 8.93 6.88
C PHE A 177 -9.36 9.52 5.80
N PHE A 178 -9.79 9.63 4.54
CA PHE A 178 -9.02 10.36 3.53
C PHE A 178 -8.87 11.83 3.86
N ASN A 179 -9.95 12.50 4.28
CA ASN A 179 -9.91 13.92 4.68
C ASN A 179 -9.00 14.12 5.90
N GLN A 180 -9.08 13.25 6.91
CA GLN A 180 -8.19 13.27 8.07
C GLN A 180 -6.72 13.13 7.66
N SER A 181 -6.39 12.17 6.79
CA SER A 181 -5.03 11.96 6.31
C SER A 181 -4.51 13.15 5.50
N ILE A 182 -5.33 13.69 4.58
CA ILE A 182 -4.97 14.87 3.77
C ILE A 182 -4.67 16.08 4.65
N SER A 183 -5.48 16.34 5.68
CA SER A 183 -5.24 17.41 6.65
C SER A 183 -3.90 17.22 7.38
N ARG A 184 -3.62 16.01 7.88
CA ARG A 184 -2.33 15.67 8.52
C ARG A 184 -1.15 15.87 7.57
N TRP A 185 -1.27 15.46 6.30
CA TRP A 185 -0.22 15.68 5.31
C TRP A 185 0.04 17.16 5.03
N GLN A 186 -1.00 17.99 4.96
CA GLN A 186 -0.86 19.44 4.77
C GLN A 186 -0.16 20.10 5.97
N GLN A 187 -0.52 19.71 7.20
CA GLN A 187 0.14 20.20 8.41
C GLN A 187 1.62 19.81 8.45
N LEU A 188 1.93 18.54 8.15
CA LEU A 188 3.30 18.05 8.06
C LEU A 188 4.12 18.84 7.04
N GLN A 189 3.57 19.12 5.85
CA GLN A 189 4.26 19.90 4.83
C GLN A 189 4.66 21.30 5.34
N LYS A 190 3.73 22.01 6.00
CA LYS A 190 4.01 23.31 6.61
C LYS A 190 5.14 23.21 7.65
N HIS A 191 5.08 22.20 8.51
CA HIS A 191 6.10 21.98 9.55
C HIS A 191 7.49 21.68 8.95
N PHE A 192 7.57 20.88 7.88
CA PHE A 192 8.83 20.64 7.16
C PHE A 192 9.37 21.91 6.50
N ASP A 193 8.52 22.72 5.88
CA ASP A 193 8.93 23.96 5.23
C ASP A 193 9.47 24.98 6.26
N GLU A 194 8.85 25.09 7.42
CA GLU A 194 9.34 25.93 8.53
C GLU A 194 10.69 25.45 9.06
N ARG A 195 10.85 24.14 9.29
CA ARG A 195 12.13 23.56 9.73
C ARG A 195 13.24 23.78 8.71
N LEU A 196 12.95 23.62 7.42
CA LEU A 196 13.93 23.88 6.35
C LEU A 196 14.39 25.33 6.32
N LYS A 197 13.48 26.30 6.56
CA LYS A 197 13.82 27.73 6.67
C LYS A 197 14.73 28.01 7.87
N ILE A 198 14.51 27.34 9.00
CA ILE A 198 15.35 27.49 10.20
C ILE A 198 16.72 26.85 9.98
N ALA A 199 16.75 25.63 9.45
CA ALA A 199 17.97 24.88 9.17
C ALA A 199 18.88 25.59 8.14
N SER A 200 18.30 26.31 7.17
CA SER A 200 19.09 27.14 6.24
C SER A 200 19.76 28.35 6.90
N ARG A 201 19.19 28.86 8.01
CA ARG A 201 19.70 30.05 8.71
C ARG A 201 20.74 29.71 9.78
N ARG A 202 20.70 28.52 10.38
CA ARG A 202 21.60 28.11 11.48
C ARG A 202 22.63 27.08 11.00
N LYS A 203 23.84 27.52 10.64
CA LYS A 203 24.94 26.64 10.16
C LYS A 203 25.52 25.65 11.19
N LYS A 204 25.18 25.71 12.48
CA LYS A 204 25.96 25.03 13.54
C LYS A 204 25.19 24.37 14.70
N LYS A 205 23.84 24.35 14.73
CA LYS A 205 23.13 23.63 15.80
C LYS A 205 22.99 22.16 15.43
N LYS A 206 23.29 21.27 16.39
CA LYS A 206 23.18 19.80 16.27
C LYS A 206 21.70 19.41 16.22
N GLU A 207 21.04 19.68 15.10
CA GLU A 207 19.69 19.20 14.80
C GLU A 207 19.73 17.69 14.53
N THR A 208 18.64 16.99 14.85
CA THR A 208 18.50 15.54 14.66
C THR A 208 18.50 15.13 13.19
N PHE A 209 18.17 16.05 12.28
CA PHE A 209 18.17 15.84 10.83
C PHE A 209 18.90 16.98 10.13
N SER A 210 19.74 16.63 9.16
CA SER A 210 20.37 17.57 8.25
C SER A 210 19.37 18.19 7.27
N SER A 211 19.69 19.36 6.72
CA SER A 211 18.91 20.00 5.65
C SER A 211 18.75 19.14 4.39
N TYR A 212 19.64 18.17 4.18
CA TYR A 212 19.54 17.18 3.10
C TYR A 212 18.50 16.10 3.44
N GLU A 213 18.58 15.50 4.63
CA GLU A 213 17.63 14.50 5.10
C GLU A 213 16.21 15.07 5.20
N LEU A 214 16.04 16.29 5.72
CA LEU A 214 14.74 16.97 5.77
C LEU A 214 14.13 17.14 4.38
N ARG A 215 14.93 17.52 3.36
CA ARG A 215 14.45 17.60 1.96
C ARG A 215 14.09 16.23 1.42
N GLY A 216 14.86 15.20 1.76
CA GLY A 216 14.56 13.81 1.41
C GLY A 216 13.21 13.37 2.00
N LEU A 217 12.99 13.59 3.29
CA LEU A 217 11.73 13.29 3.99
C LEU A 217 10.55 14.06 3.41
N LEU A 218 10.71 15.36 3.14
CA LEU A 218 9.67 16.18 2.52
C LEU A 218 9.26 15.66 1.14
N LYS A 219 10.21 15.19 0.32
CA LYS A 219 9.87 14.51 -0.94
C LYS A 219 9.04 13.25 -0.71
N GLY A 220 9.36 12.47 0.33
CA GLY A 220 8.56 11.33 0.76
C GLY A 220 7.13 11.73 1.16
N VAL A 221 6.99 12.82 1.92
CA VAL A 221 5.69 13.39 2.31
C VAL A 221 4.88 13.84 1.08
N TYR A 222 5.49 14.52 0.11
CA TYR A 222 4.82 14.90 -1.13
C TYR A 222 4.30 13.70 -1.92
N LEU A 223 5.11 12.65 -2.05
CA LEU A 223 4.71 11.42 -2.73
C LEU A 223 3.53 10.74 -2.02
N GLN A 224 3.59 10.56 -0.70
CA GLN A 224 2.53 9.89 0.05
C GLN A 224 1.23 10.71 0.08
N HIS A 225 1.33 12.03 0.19
CA HIS A 225 0.16 12.92 0.09
C HIS A 225 -0.47 12.83 -1.31
N ALA A 226 0.34 12.83 -2.38
CA ALA A 226 -0.18 12.63 -3.73
C ALA A 226 -0.90 11.28 -3.89
N ILE A 227 -0.30 10.19 -3.40
CA ILE A 227 -0.92 8.85 -3.45
C ILE A 227 -2.28 8.86 -2.73
N THR A 228 -2.34 9.44 -1.53
CA THR A 228 -3.57 9.57 -0.74
C THR A 228 -4.65 10.33 -1.53
N ARG A 229 -4.28 11.41 -2.22
CA ARG A 229 -5.22 12.16 -3.07
C ARG A 229 -5.67 11.39 -4.31
N LEU A 230 -4.78 10.62 -4.96
CA LEU A 230 -5.16 9.75 -6.08
C LEU A 230 -6.09 8.62 -5.65
N ASP A 231 -5.88 8.07 -4.45
CA ASP A 231 -6.77 7.07 -3.86
C ASP A 231 -8.14 7.67 -3.54
N PHE A 232 -8.18 8.87 -2.96
CA PHE A 232 -9.44 9.57 -2.70
C PHE A 232 -10.16 9.95 -4.00
N ALA A 233 -9.46 10.49 -5.00
CA ALA A 233 -10.01 10.79 -6.31
C ALA A 233 -10.64 9.57 -7.00
N ALA A 234 -10.08 8.37 -6.79
CA ALA A 234 -10.62 7.14 -7.35
C ALA A 234 -11.90 6.65 -6.66
N LEU A 235 -12.20 7.13 -5.46
CA LEU A 235 -13.46 6.88 -4.74
C LEU A 235 -14.57 7.84 -5.18
N LEU A 236 -14.21 9.05 -5.60
CA LEU A 236 -15.15 10.12 -5.94
C LEU A 236 -15.81 9.93 -7.33
N PRO A 237 -17.05 10.42 -7.53
CA PRO A 237 -17.73 10.38 -8.82
C PRO A 237 -16.91 11.03 -9.93
N PHE A 238 -16.98 10.47 -11.13
CA PHE A 238 -16.12 10.87 -12.26
C PHE A 238 -16.20 12.36 -12.60
N GLU A 239 -17.42 12.90 -12.67
CA GLU A 239 -17.65 14.30 -13.07
C GLU A 239 -17.54 15.31 -11.92
N SER A 240 -17.33 14.84 -10.69
CA SER A 240 -17.32 15.73 -9.52
C SER A 240 -16.15 16.72 -9.53
N ASN A 241 -16.42 17.96 -9.17
CA ASN A 241 -15.38 18.98 -8.99
C ASN A 241 -14.37 18.56 -7.91
N ALA A 242 -14.83 17.90 -6.85
CA ALA A 242 -13.99 17.34 -5.81
C ALA A 242 -12.95 16.36 -6.40
N ARG A 243 -13.34 15.45 -7.30
CA ARG A 243 -12.39 14.56 -7.96
C ARG A 243 -11.36 15.33 -8.79
N LYS A 244 -11.79 16.33 -9.55
CA LYS A 244 -10.90 17.17 -10.38
C LYS A 244 -9.86 17.89 -9.52
N GLU A 245 -10.28 18.45 -8.40
CA GLU A 245 -9.40 19.10 -7.42
C GLU A 245 -8.37 18.12 -6.85
N GLN A 246 -8.81 16.94 -6.38
CA GLN A 246 -7.88 15.94 -5.82
C GLN A 246 -6.83 15.48 -6.85
N LEU A 247 -7.24 15.30 -8.11
CA LEU A 247 -6.31 14.91 -9.19
C LEU A 247 -5.33 16.04 -9.53
N TYR A 248 -5.79 17.29 -9.57
CA TYR A 248 -4.93 18.45 -9.81
C TYR A 248 -3.87 18.61 -8.71
N GLU A 249 -4.30 18.53 -7.44
CA GLU A 249 -3.39 18.64 -6.30
C GLU A 249 -2.40 17.47 -6.23
N ALA A 250 -2.83 16.25 -6.54
CA ALA A 250 -1.95 15.09 -6.64
C ALA A 250 -0.87 15.31 -7.72
N GLU A 251 -1.26 15.73 -8.92
CA GLU A 251 -0.32 16.02 -10.01
C GLU A 251 0.69 17.10 -9.60
N ARG A 252 0.23 18.21 -8.99
CA ARG A 252 1.09 19.30 -8.49
C ARG A 252 2.15 18.79 -7.51
N LEU A 253 1.78 17.92 -6.57
CA LEU A 253 2.70 17.32 -5.61
C LEU A 253 3.70 16.35 -6.28
N LEU A 254 3.24 15.56 -7.26
CA LEU A 254 4.11 14.63 -8.00
C LEU A 254 5.13 15.35 -8.88
N GLN A 255 4.79 16.52 -9.45
CA GLN A 255 5.75 17.33 -10.20
C GLN A 255 6.97 17.72 -9.35
N LYS A 256 6.80 17.91 -8.02
CA LYS A 256 7.89 18.24 -7.10
C LYS A 256 8.86 17.07 -6.85
N THR A 257 8.49 15.85 -7.21
CA THR A 257 9.23 14.62 -6.86
C THR A 257 9.63 13.76 -8.05
N LYS A 258 9.06 14.01 -9.24
CA LYS A 258 9.35 13.25 -10.47
C LYS A 258 10.75 13.45 -11.04
N ASN A 259 11.41 14.56 -10.68
CA ASN A 259 12.75 14.91 -11.15
C ASN A 259 13.75 14.56 -10.03
N GLY A 260 14.49 13.47 -10.22
CA GLY A 260 15.50 13.00 -9.29
C GLY A 260 16.40 11.97 -9.96
N SER A 261 17.42 11.49 -9.24
CA SER A 261 18.33 10.45 -9.74
C SER A 261 17.56 9.19 -10.14
N ALA A 262 18.03 8.50 -11.17
CA ALA A 262 17.54 7.17 -11.56
C ALA A 262 17.71 6.13 -10.44
N ASP A 263 18.62 6.35 -9.49
CA ASP A 263 18.82 5.45 -8.35
C ASP A 263 17.74 5.63 -7.25
N ASN A 264 16.98 6.72 -7.31
CA ASN A 264 16.00 7.02 -6.28
C ASN A 264 14.65 6.36 -6.57
N LEU A 265 14.30 5.34 -5.78
CA LEU A 265 13.01 4.62 -5.87
C LEU A 265 11.79 5.57 -5.84
N ARG A 266 11.85 6.66 -5.07
CA ARG A 266 10.75 7.62 -4.97
C ARG A 266 10.50 8.34 -6.28
N THR A 267 11.54 8.61 -7.05
CA THR A 267 11.43 9.25 -8.37
C THR A 267 10.63 8.36 -9.33
N TRP A 268 10.92 7.06 -9.35
CA TRP A 268 10.15 6.08 -10.13
C TRP A 268 8.70 5.97 -9.67
N GLN A 269 8.48 5.91 -8.36
CA GLN A 269 7.14 5.91 -7.79
C GLN A 269 6.35 7.15 -8.21
N SER A 270 6.96 8.35 -8.16
CA SER A 270 6.30 9.58 -8.59
C SER A 270 5.93 9.57 -10.08
N ARG A 271 6.83 9.10 -10.96
CA ARG A 271 6.54 8.94 -12.39
C ARG A 271 5.38 7.96 -12.63
N LEU A 272 5.36 6.85 -11.92
CA LEU A 272 4.28 5.87 -11.99
C LEU A 272 2.94 6.46 -11.53
N GLN A 273 2.93 7.22 -10.42
CA GLN A 273 1.71 7.88 -9.95
C GLN A 273 1.22 8.99 -10.89
N LEU A 274 2.10 9.65 -11.66
CA LEU A 274 1.69 10.57 -12.73
C LEU A 274 0.94 9.85 -13.85
N ALA A 275 1.40 8.66 -14.26
CA ALA A 275 0.64 7.84 -15.20
C ALA A 275 -0.73 7.46 -14.64
N ARG A 276 -0.79 7.10 -13.35
CA ARG A 276 -2.05 6.83 -12.65
C ARG A 276 -2.99 8.02 -12.63
N ALA A 277 -2.48 9.23 -12.37
CA ALA A 277 -3.27 10.46 -12.45
C ALA A 277 -3.85 10.64 -13.87
N GLY A 278 -3.02 10.46 -14.90
CA GLY A 278 -3.44 10.49 -16.31
C GLY A 278 -4.56 9.49 -16.62
N ARG A 279 -4.45 8.24 -16.13
CA ARG A 279 -5.51 7.23 -16.27
C ARG A 279 -6.80 7.64 -15.56
N LEU A 280 -6.72 8.12 -14.32
CA LEU A 280 -7.90 8.57 -13.56
C LEU A 280 -8.59 9.79 -14.19
N ARG A 281 -7.86 10.58 -15.00
CA ARG A 281 -8.39 11.68 -15.82
C ARG A 281 -8.83 11.25 -17.23
N HIS A 282 -8.84 9.94 -17.53
CA HIS A 282 -9.16 9.38 -18.85
C HIS A 282 -8.22 9.85 -19.99
N ARG A 283 -7.02 10.32 -19.66
CA ARG A 283 -5.96 10.67 -20.61
C ARG A 283 -5.14 9.43 -20.98
N PHE A 284 -5.81 8.40 -21.51
CA PHE A 284 -5.23 7.07 -21.66
C PHE A 284 -3.97 7.03 -22.55
N LYS A 285 -3.97 7.77 -23.66
CA LYS A 285 -2.81 7.87 -24.56
C LYS A 285 -1.60 8.47 -23.83
N ALA A 286 -1.80 9.57 -23.10
CA ALA A 286 -0.73 10.21 -22.33
C ALA A 286 -0.21 9.29 -21.20
N ALA A 287 -1.11 8.63 -20.47
CA ALA A 287 -0.73 7.65 -19.45
C ALA A 287 0.08 6.48 -20.04
N ALA A 288 -0.32 5.96 -21.20
CA ALA A 288 0.42 4.90 -21.89
C ALA A 288 1.83 5.32 -22.28
N VAL A 289 2.01 6.57 -22.77
CA VAL A 289 3.33 7.12 -23.10
C VAL A 289 4.21 7.18 -21.86
N VAL A 290 3.70 7.69 -20.73
CA VAL A 290 4.47 7.75 -19.47
C VAL A 290 4.89 6.34 -19.01
N LEU A 291 3.97 5.35 -19.04
CA LEU A 291 4.29 3.97 -18.65
C LEU A 291 5.30 3.30 -19.59
N ARG A 292 5.29 3.66 -20.87
CA ARG A 292 6.28 3.18 -21.85
C ARG A 292 7.65 3.78 -21.56
N LEU A 293 7.73 5.09 -21.31
CA LEU A 293 8.97 5.76 -20.95
C LEU A 293 9.60 5.15 -19.69
N ILE A 294 8.78 4.89 -18.66
CA ILE A 294 9.26 4.22 -17.45
C ILE A 294 9.87 2.84 -17.77
N GLU A 295 9.27 2.06 -18.68
CA GLU A 295 9.79 0.74 -19.06
C GLU A 295 11.08 0.83 -19.88
N VAL A 296 11.19 1.80 -20.80
CA VAL A 296 12.40 2.05 -21.60
C VAL A 296 13.57 2.45 -20.72
N ASP A 297 13.32 3.28 -19.71
CA ASP A 297 14.35 3.73 -18.77
C ASP A 297 14.81 2.61 -17.79
N LYS A 298 14.30 1.38 -17.92
CA LYS A 298 14.66 0.18 -17.12
C LYS A 298 14.57 0.43 -15.60
N PRO A 299 13.36 0.46 -15.03
CA PRO A 299 13.18 0.79 -13.63
C PRO A 299 13.70 -0.34 -12.73
N PRO A 300 14.07 -0.06 -11.47
CA PRO A 300 14.48 -1.06 -10.50
C PRO A 300 13.46 -2.20 -10.36
N HIS A 301 13.92 -3.41 -10.03
CA HIS A 301 13.06 -4.59 -9.91
C HIS A 301 11.86 -4.40 -8.97
N GLN A 302 12.03 -3.59 -7.91
CA GLN A 302 10.95 -3.27 -6.95
C GLN A 302 9.77 -2.51 -7.59
N ILE A 303 9.99 -1.79 -8.71
CA ILE A 303 8.97 -1.00 -9.41
C ILE A 303 8.18 -1.85 -10.42
N LEU A 304 8.77 -2.95 -10.91
CA LEU A 304 8.18 -3.76 -11.99
C LEU A 304 6.77 -4.29 -11.67
N PRO A 305 6.46 -4.78 -10.45
CA PRO A 305 5.09 -5.20 -10.12
C PRO A 305 4.10 -4.03 -10.19
N ALA A 306 4.46 -2.88 -9.63
CA ALA A 306 3.59 -1.69 -9.61
C ALA A 306 3.41 -1.08 -11.02
N LEU A 307 4.44 -1.12 -11.86
CA LEU A 307 4.35 -0.74 -13.27
C LEU A 307 3.39 -1.66 -14.04
N THR A 308 3.50 -2.97 -13.80
CA THR A 308 2.62 -3.97 -14.43
C THR A 308 1.17 -3.79 -13.99
N GLU A 309 0.96 -3.51 -12.71
CA GLU A 309 -0.34 -3.24 -12.12
C GLU A 309 -1.02 -2.03 -12.78
N GLU A 310 -0.31 -0.90 -12.89
CA GLU A 310 -0.87 0.32 -13.47
C GLU A 310 -1.13 0.17 -14.97
N LYS A 311 -0.30 -0.57 -15.71
CA LYS A 311 -0.57 -0.92 -17.12
C LYS A 311 -1.81 -1.81 -17.26
N ALA A 312 -2.00 -2.81 -16.41
CA ALA A 312 -3.19 -3.65 -16.42
C ALA A 312 -4.45 -2.83 -16.10
N HIS A 313 -4.38 -1.96 -15.08
CA HIS A 313 -5.46 -1.01 -14.80
C HIS A 313 -5.76 -0.09 -15.98
N LEU A 314 -4.74 0.43 -16.68
CA LEU A 314 -4.92 1.25 -17.87
C LEU A 314 -5.70 0.51 -18.96
N PHE A 315 -5.31 -0.72 -19.27
CA PHE A 315 -6.03 -1.56 -20.23
C PHE A 315 -7.48 -1.81 -19.81
N LEU A 316 -7.74 -2.10 -18.54
CA LEU A 316 -9.10 -2.31 -18.04
C LEU A 316 -9.96 -1.04 -18.16
N THR A 317 -9.43 0.11 -17.75
CA THR A 317 -10.15 1.39 -17.87
C THR A 317 -10.36 1.83 -19.32
N TRP A 318 -9.47 1.42 -20.22
CA TRP A 318 -9.58 1.70 -21.66
C TRP A 318 -10.40 0.61 -22.39
N ASN A 319 -11.11 -0.25 -21.66
CA ASN A 319 -11.95 -1.31 -22.21
C ASN A 319 -11.19 -2.32 -23.11
N LYS A 320 -9.95 -2.65 -22.73
CA LYS A 320 -9.07 -3.63 -23.40
C LYS A 320 -8.71 -4.80 -22.46
N PRO A 321 -9.68 -5.58 -21.96
CA PRO A 321 -9.42 -6.58 -20.92
C PRO A 321 -8.57 -7.76 -21.42
N ILE A 322 -8.62 -8.11 -22.71
CA ILE A 322 -7.77 -9.15 -23.31
C ILE A 322 -6.29 -8.75 -23.28
N ASP A 323 -5.99 -7.47 -23.55
CA ASP A 323 -4.62 -6.95 -23.46
C ASP A 323 -4.07 -7.01 -22.04
N ALA A 324 -4.93 -6.76 -21.04
CA ALA A 324 -4.57 -6.90 -19.63
C ALA A 324 -4.22 -8.36 -19.27
N ILE A 325 -5.03 -9.34 -19.70
CA ILE A 325 -4.75 -10.78 -19.48
C ILE A 325 -3.42 -11.18 -20.12
N ARG A 326 -3.20 -10.75 -21.38
CA ARG A 326 -1.97 -11.04 -22.12
C ARG A 326 -0.76 -10.44 -21.41
N LEU A 327 -0.82 -9.17 -21.00
CA LEU A 327 0.23 -8.51 -20.23
C LEU A 327 0.57 -9.29 -18.96
N LEU A 328 -0.43 -9.61 -18.14
CA LEU A 328 -0.23 -10.29 -16.86
C LEU A 328 0.36 -11.70 -17.05
N SER A 329 -0.06 -12.40 -18.11
CA SER A 329 0.46 -13.74 -18.45
C SER A 329 1.91 -13.70 -18.94
N VAL A 330 2.28 -12.71 -19.75
CA VAL A 330 3.66 -12.51 -20.21
C VAL A 330 4.57 -12.12 -19.04
N LYS A 331 4.15 -11.16 -18.21
CA LYS A 331 4.95 -10.72 -17.06
C LYS A 331 5.12 -11.81 -15.99
N ARG A 332 4.12 -12.68 -15.81
CA ARG A 332 4.24 -13.88 -14.95
C ARG A 332 5.33 -14.82 -15.47
N ARG A 333 5.33 -15.12 -16.78
CA ARG A 333 6.36 -15.97 -17.41
C ARG A 333 7.76 -15.35 -17.35
N ALA A 334 7.84 -14.03 -17.38
CA ALA A 334 9.08 -13.28 -17.21
C ALA A 334 9.59 -13.20 -15.74
N GLY A 335 8.99 -13.94 -14.80
CA GLY A 335 9.43 -14.00 -13.41
C GLY A 335 9.03 -12.80 -12.55
N ILE A 336 8.12 -11.92 -13.00
CA ILE A 336 7.62 -10.84 -12.14
C ILE A 336 6.82 -11.43 -10.98
N THR A 337 7.22 -11.07 -9.75
CA THR A 337 6.57 -11.47 -8.50
C THR A 337 5.05 -11.25 -8.58
N GLN A 338 4.31 -12.34 -8.42
CA GLN A 338 2.84 -12.32 -8.49
C GLN A 338 2.25 -11.85 -7.15
N THR A 339 2.18 -10.54 -6.97
CA THR A 339 1.54 -9.94 -5.79
C THR A 339 0.04 -10.25 -5.77
N GLY A 340 -0.57 -10.21 -4.58
CA GLY A 340 -2.00 -10.47 -4.47
C GLY A 340 -2.87 -9.50 -5.27
N ARG A 341 -2.39 -8.27 -5.44
CA ARG A 341 -3.03 -7.25 -6.28
C ARG A 341 -2.97 -7.59 -7.78
N LEU A 342 -1.84 -8.08 -8.29
CA LEU A 342 -1.74 -8.53 -9.69
C LEU A 342 -2.64 -9.73 -9.98
N ARG A 343 -2.78 -10.65 -9.02
CA ARG A 343 -3.71 -11.78 -9.12
C ARG A 343 -5.16 -11.30 -9.13
N TYR A 344 -5.53 -10.40 -8.22
CA TYR A 344 -6.85 -9.76 -8.23
C TYR A 344 -7.14 -9.04 -9.57
N LEU A 345 -6.17 -8.34 -10.14
CA LEU A 345 -6.31 -7.72 -11.47
C LEU A 345 -6.50 -8.72 -12.59
N ASN A 346 -5.85 -9.87 -12.54
CA ASN A 346 -6.07 -10.95 -13.51
C ASN A 346 -7.53 -11.44 -13.46
N LEU A 347 -8.07 -11.63 -12.25
CA LEU A 347 -9.46 -11.99 -12.04
C LEU A 347 -10.41 -10.91 -12.61
N GLN A 348 -10.17 -9.64 -12.32
CA GLN A 348 -10.94 -8.53 -12.90
C GLN A 348 -10.87 -8.49 -14.43
N SER A 349 -9.71 -8.81 -15.00
CA SER A 349 -9.51 -8.83 -16.45
C SER A 349 -10.28 -9.96 -17.12
N LEU A 350 -10.24 -11.17 -16.55
CA LEU A 350 -11.04 -12.31 -17.03
C LEU A 350 -12.54 -12.00 -16.98
N LEU A 351 -13.00 -11.33 -15.93
CA LEU A 351 -14.41 -10.94 -15.79
C LEU A 351 -14.84 -9.89 -16.80
N ALA A 352 -14.00 -8.89 -17.03
CA ALA A 352 -14.26 -7.89 -18.06
C ALA A 352 -14.29 -8.53 -19.46
N SER A 353 -13.40 -9.49 -19.74
CA SER A 353 -13.40 -10.25 -20.99
C SER A 353 -14.64 -11.13 -21.14
N ALA A 354 -15.10 -11.80 -20.09
CA ALA A 354 -16.35 -12.58 -20.10
C ALA A 354 -17.55 -11.68 -20.45
N LYS A 355 -17.68 -10.52 -19.79
CA LYS A 355 -18.73 -9.54 -20.09
C LYS A 355 -18.66 -9.01 -21.52
N MET A 356 -17.46 -8.78 -22.04
CA MET A 356 -17.27 -8.33 -23.41
C MET A 356 -17.67 -9.41 -24.43
N ALA A 357 -17.34 -10.68 -24.18
CA ALA A 357 -17.76 -11.81 -25.02
C ALA A 357 -19.29 -12.01 -24.98
N GLU A 358 -19.92 -11.87 -23.81
CA GLU A 358 -21.39 -11.88 -23.67
C GLU A 358 -22.05 -10.77 -24.49
N ALA A 359 -21.52 -9.55 -24.43
CA ALA A 359 -22.03 -8.42 -25.20
C ALA A 359 -21.92 -8.64 -26.71
N ARG A 360 -20.93 -9.45 -27.15
CA ARG A 360 -20.74 -9.87 -28.55
C ARG A 360 -21.50 -11.15 -28.92
N LYS A 361 -22.28 -11.73 -28.00
CA LYS A 361 -22.99 -13.01 -28.17
C LYS A 361 -22.06 -14.23 -28.40
N GLU A 362 -20.80 -14.13 -28.00
CA GLU A 362 -19.81 -15.22 -28.07
C GLU A 362 -19.93 -16.13 -26.84
N ASN A 363 -21.04 -16.87 -26.72
CA ASN A 363 -21.41 -17.62 -25.51
C ASN A 363 -20.36 -18.65 -25.06
N LYS A 364 -19.71 -19.34 -26.01
CA LYS A 364 -18.66 -20.33 -25.71
C LYS A 364 -17.45 -19.65 -25.05
N LEU A 365 -16.96 -18.57 -25.65
CA LEU A 365 -15.82 -17.83 -25.13
C LEU A 365 -16.13 -17.18 -23.76
N ALA A 366 -17.35 -16.66 -23.59
CA ALA A 366 -17.81 -16.17 -22.29
C ALA A 366 -17.80 -17.26 -21.21
N ALA A 367 -18.24 -18.48 -21.54
CA ALA A 367 -18.23 -19.62 -20.63
C ALA A 367 -16.79 -20.04 -20.26
N GLU A 368 -15.86 -20.04 -21.21
CA GLU A 368 -14.44 -20.32 -20.97
C GLU A 368 -13.82 -19.32 -19.99
N PHE A 369 -14.04 -18.02 -20.20
CA PHE A 369 -13.55 -17.00 -19.27
C PHE A 369 -14.15 -17.16 -17.88
N ARG A 370 -15.43 -17.50 -17.76
CA ARG A 370 -16.09 -17.76 -16.47
C ARG A 370 -15.52 -19.00 -15.76
N LEU A 371 -15.20 -20.05 -16.50
CA LEU A 371 -14.52 -21.23 -15.95
C LEU A 371 -13.14 -20.85 -15.40
N GLN A 372 -12.36 -20.07 -16.16
CA GLN A 372 -11.06 -19.57 -15.71
C GLN A 372 -11.17 -18.71 -14.46
N VAL A 373 -12.23 -17.88 -14.35
CA VAL A 373 -12.52 -17.08 -13.14
C VAL A 373 -12.72 -17.97 -11.92
N ASP A 374 -13.56 -19.02 -12.00
CA ASP A 374 -13.83 -19.89 -10.84
C ASP A 374 -12.58 -20.66 -10.41
N ILE A 375 -11.82 -21.22 -11.36
CA ILE A 375 -10.54 -21.90 -11.08
C ILE A 375 -9.55 -20.92 -10.43
N PHE A 376 -9.40 -19.73 -11.02
CA PHE A 376 -8.43 -18.74 -10.53
C PHE A 376 -8.81 -18.20 -9.15
N ALA A 377 -10.09 -17.93 -8.91
CA ALA A 377 -10.56 -17.41 -7.63
C ALA A 377 -10.41 -18.45 -6.50
N LYS A 378 -10.67 -19.74 -6.77
CA LYS A 378 -10.43 -20.82 -5.79
C LYS A 378 -8.95 -20.93 -5.40
N ARG A 379 -8.05 -20.92 -6.40
CA ARG A 379 -6.59 -20.93 -6.14
C ARG A 379 -6.13 -19.67 -5.40
N ALA A 380 -6.67 -18.51 -5.78
CA ALA A 380 -6.38 -17.23 -5.16
C ALA A 380 -6.65 -17.22 -3.64
N VAL A 381 -7.76 -17.82 -3.20
CA VAL A 381 -8.09 -17.91 -1.77
C VAL A 381 -7.08 -18.79 -1.03
N PHE A 382 -6.71 -19.93 -1.61
CA PHE A 382 -5.77 -20.87 -1.00
C PHE A 382 -4.33 -20.36 -0.98
N GLU A 383 -3.84 -19.82 -2.09
CA GLU A 383 -2.43 -19.44 -2.25
C GLU A 383 -2.08 -18.08 -1.64
N MET A 384 -3.01 -17.14 -1.60
CA MET A 384 -2.72 -15.78 -1.13
C MET A 384 -3.17 -15.52 0.31
N GLY A 385 -4.28 -16.13 0.72
CA GLY A 385 -4.95 -15.78 1.97
C GLY A 385 -5.22 -14.28 2.13
N GLY A 386 -5.54 -13.89 3.37
CA GLY A 386 -5.56 -12.50 3.81
C GLY A 386 -6.41 -11.55 2.97
N PHE A 387 -5.95 -10.31 2.88
CA PHE A 387 -6.64 -9.18 2.26
C PHE A 387 -7.09 -9.42 0.81
N TRP A 388 -6.19 -9.90 -0.05
CA TRP A 388 -6.48 -10.09 -1.49
C TRP A 388 -7.24 -11.38 -1.76
N GLY A 389 -6.99 -12.44 -0.99
CA GLY A 389 -7.77 -13.69 -1.06
C GLY A 389 -9.24 -13.44 -0.73
N TYR A 390 -9.51 -12.75 0.39
CA TYR A 390 -10.86 -12.33 0.79
C TYR A 390 -11.62 -11.59 -0.32
N ARG A 391 -10.95 -10.68 -1.03
CA ARG A 391 -11.58 -9.91 -2.12
C ARG A 391 -11.86 -10.73 -3.36
N CYS A 392 -10.95 -11.64 -3.70
CA CYS A 392 -11.21 -12.61 -4.77
C CYS A 392 -12.44 -13.45 -4.42
N GLN A 393 -12.58 -13.87 -3.16
CA GLN A 393 -13.74 -14.63 -2.68
C GLN A 393 -15.03 -13.81 -2.75
N LYS A 394 -15.05 -12.57 -2.23
CA LYS A 394 -16.22 -11.70 -2.31
C LYS A 394 -16.63 -11.40 -3.76
N LEU A 395 -15.67 -11.14 -4.64
CA LEU A 395 -15.92 -10.93 -6.06
C LEU A 395 -16.53 -12.18 -6.70
N LEU A 396 -16.01 -13.38 -6.40
CA LEU A 396 -16.56 -14.65 -6.86
C LEU A 396 -17.99 -14.87 -6.33
N HIS A 397 -18.23 -14.62 -5.05
CA HIS A 397 -19.55 -14.76 -4.44
C HIS A 397 -20.57 -13.86 -5.14
N ARG A 398 -20.22 -12.60 -5.40
CA ARG A 398 -21.08 -11.66 -6.13
C ARG A 398 -21.40 -12.14 -7.55
N LEU A 399 -20.45 -12.78 -8.21
CA LEU A 399 -20.68 -13.33 -9.55
C LEU A 399 -21.62 -14.53 -9.51
N LYS A 400 -21.42 -15.44 -8.57
CA LYS A 400 -22.32 -16.58 -8.36
C LYS A 400 -23.74 -16.12 -8.04
N GLN A 401 -23.88 -15.10 -7.18
CA GLN A 401 -25.17 -14.46 -6.93
C GLN A 401 -25.77 -13.87 -8.21
N ASN A 402 -25.00 -13.17 -9.05
CA ASN A 402 -25.51 -12.60 -10.31
C ASN A 402 -25.84 -13.66 -11.39
N GLN A 403 -25.35 -14.90 -11.23
CA GLN A 403 -25.68 -16.03 -12.11
C GLN A 403 -26.94 -16.75 -11.62
N GLN A 404 -27.02 -17.00 -10.30
CA GLN A 404 -28.17 -17.61 -9.65
C GLN A 404 -29.40 -16.68 -9.77
N TYR A 405 -29.24 -15.44 -9.31
CA TYR A 405 -30.26 -14.39 -9.39
C TYR A 405 -30.15 -13.63 -10.71
N SER A 406 -31.23 -12.99 -11.19
CA SER A 406 -31.06 -11.97 -12.25
C SER A 406 -30.29 -10.77 -11.68
N LYS A 407 -29.68 -9.94 -12.52
CA LYS A 407 -28.85 -8.80 -12.06
C LYS A 407 -29.59 -7.88 -11.08
N GLU A 408 -30.87 -7.63 -11.35
CA GLU A 408 -31.77 -6.81 -10.52
C GLU A 408 -32.05 -7.47 -9.16
N VAL A 409 -32.50 -8.73 -9.17
CA VAL A 409 -32.77 -9.50 -7.94
C VAL A 409 -31.49 -9.62 -7.09
N ALA A 410 -30.35 -9.90 -7.71
CA ALA A 410 -29.07 -9.99 -7.02
C ALA A 410 -28.69 -8.68 -6.31
N HIS A 411 -29.00 -7.53 -6.92
CA HIS A 411 -28.73 -6.22 -6.34
C HIS A 411 -29.62 -5.95 -5.12
N LEU A 412 -30.93 -6.21 -5.23
CA LEU A 412 -31.87 -6.04 -4.12
C LEU A 412 -31.53 -6.97 -2.94
N VAL A 413 -31.18 -8.23 -3.21
CA VAL A 413 -30.74 -9.19 -2.19
C VAL A 413 -29.49 -8.69 -1.46
N ARG A 414 -28.50 -8.12 -2.18
CA ARG A 414 -27.30 -7.56 -1.53
C ARG A 414 -27.63 -6.33 -0.68
N GLN A 415 -28.49 -5.44 -1.17
CA GLN A 415 -28.92 -4.29 -0.37
C GLN A 415 -29.65 -4.75 0.90
N ALA A 416 -30.49 -5.78 0.81
CA ALA A 416 -31.17 -6.36 1.96
C ALA A 416 -30.18 -6.96 2.97
N GLN A 417 -29.18 -7.70 2.50
CA GLN A 417 -28.10 -8.25 3.35
C GLN A 417 -27.29 -7.16 4.06
N VAL A 418 -26.97 -6.06 3.36
CA VAL A 418 -26.29 -4.90 3.97
C VAL A 418 -27.19 -4.24 5.02
N ALA A 419 -28.48 -4.07 4.75
CA ALA A 419 -29.44 -3.53 5.71
C ALA A 419 -29.55 -4.42 6.97
N LEU A 420 -29.53 -5.74 6.82
CA LEU A 420 -29.50 -6.68 7.95
C LEU A 420 -28.22 -6.54 8.79
N ALA A 421 -27.06 -6.47 8.15
CA ALA A 421 -25.78 -6.28 8.85
C ALA A 421 -25.75 -4.95 9.62
N ALA A 422 -26.51 -3.95 9.17
CA ALA A 422 -26.69 -2.67 9.85
C ALA A 422 -27.85 -2.65 10.87
N ASN A 423 -28.45 -3.80 11.21
CA ASN A 423 -29.63 -3.92 12.08
C ASN A 423 -30.88 -3.14 11.60
N GLN A 424 -30.97 -2.84 10.30
CA GLN A 424 -32.10 -2.14 9.67
C GLN A 424 -33.16 -3.15 9.17
N ASN A 425 -33.74 -3.94 10.08
CA ASN A 425 -34.61 -5.07 9.75
C ASN A 425 -35.80 -4.70 8.86
N LYS A 426 -36.52 -3.60 9.16
CA LYS A 426 -37.64 -3.10 8.34
C LYS A 426 -37.25 -2.85 6.89
N LYS A 427 -36.09 -2.21 6.68
CA LYS A 427 -35.57 -1.91 5.35
C LYS A 427 -35.18 -3.19 4.61
N ALA A 428 -34.56 -4.15 5.31
CA ALA A 428 -34.23 -5.45 4.74
C ALA A 428 -35.47 -6.22 4.29
N ILE A 429 -36.52 -6.26 5.11
CA ILE A 429 -37.81 -6.91 4.79
C ILE A 429 -38.40 -6.32 3.50
N ASN A 430 -38.44 -4.99 3.37
CA ASN A 430 -38.94 -4.30 2.17
C ASN A 430 -38.09 -4.62 0.93
N LEU A 431 -36.76 -4.63 1.06
CA LEU A 431 -35.87 -4.97 -0.05
C LEU A 431 -36.03 -6.43 -0.49
N PHE A 432 -36.27 -7.36 0.43
CA PHE A 432 -36.60 -8.74 0.07
C PHE A 432 -37.96 -8.83 -0.63
N LYS A 433 -38.97 -8.06 -0.20
CA LYS A 433 -40.26 -7.97 -0.89
C LYS A 433 -40.10 -7.50 -2.34
N GLU A 434 -39.34 -6.44 -2.57
CA GLU A 434 -39.00 -5.97 -3.92
C GLU A 434 -38.25 -7.03 -4.73
N ALA A 435 -37.31 -7.74 -4.10
CA ALA A 435 -36.56 -8.81 -4.77
C ALA A 435 -37.45 -9.99 -5.18
N ILE A 436 -38.47 -10.33 -4.37
CA ILE A 436 -39.48 -11.36 -4.68
C ILE A 436 -40.30 -10.93 -5.90
N ILE A 437 -40.80 -9.68 -5.93
CA ILE A 437 -41.56 -9.13 -7.05
C ILE A 437 -40.72 -9.17 -8.33
N ALA A 438 -39.46 -8.74 -8.27
CA ALA A 438 -38.54 -8.79 -9.40
C ALA A 438 -38.22 -10.23 -9.84
N ALA A 439 -38.14 -11.19 -8.93
CA ALA A 439 -37.92 -12.60 -9.26
C ALA A 439 -39.14 -13.20 -9.96
N MET A 440 -40.36 -12.90 -9.50
CA MET A 440 -41.62 -13.32 -10.12
C MET A 440 -41.76 -12.75 -11.54
N LYS A 441 -41.42 -11.47 -11.75
CA LYS A 441 -41.41 -10.83 -13.07
C LYS A 441 -40.46 -11.51 -14.07
N ASN A 442 -39.38 -12.12 -13.59
CA ASN A 442 -38.40 -12.84 -14.39
C ASN A 442 -38.70 -14.36 -14.49
N ASP A 443 -39.90 -14.81 -14.09
CA ASP A 443 -40.34 -16.22 -14.01
C ASP A 443 -39.41 -17.14 -13.18
N LYS A 444 -38.74 -16.56 -12.18
CA LYS A 444 -37.84 -17.28 -11.28
C LYS A 444 -38.56 -17.71 -10.00
N LYS A 445 -39.65 -18.48 -10.12
CA LYS A 445 -40.53 -18.88 -8.98
C LYS A 445 -39.78 -19.51 -7.82
N LYS A 446 -38.85 -20.45 -8.08
CA LYS A 446 -38.04 -21.10 -7.02
C LYS A 446 -37.26 -20.08 -6.17
N ILE A 447 -36.70 -19.05 -6.81
CA ILE A 447 -35.96 -17.98 -6.14
C ILE A 447 -36.92 -17.09 -5.36
N ALA A 448 -38.08 -16.75 -5.92
CA ALA A 448 -39.10 -15.98 -5.22
C ALA A 448 -39.54 -16.69 -3.92
N THR A 449 -39.74 -18.01 -3.95
CA THR A 449 -40.06 -18.81 -2.76
C THR A 449 -38.93 -18.80 -1.73
N GLU A 450 -37.67 -18.97 -2.14
CA GLU A 450 -36.51 -18.91 -1.23
C GLU A 450 -36.40 -17.53 -0.54
N LEU A 451 -36.56 -16.45 -1.31
CA LEU A 451 -36.54 -15.10 -0.78
C LEU A 451 -37.74 -14.80 0.13
N GLY A 452 -38.92 -15.36 -0.19
CA GLY A 452 -40.11 -15.33 0.65
C GLY A 452 -39.87 -15.96 2.01
N PHE A 453 -39.28 -17.16 2.06
CA PHE A 453 -38.91 -17.83 3.30
C PHE A 453 -37.94 -16.98 4.15
N ARG A 454 -36.92 -16.39 3.52
CA ARG A 454 -35.98 -15.49 4.21
C ARG A 454 -36.69 -14.26 4.78
N ARG A 455 -37.59 -13.63 4.02
CA ARG A 455 -38.39 -12.49 4.47
C ARG A 455 -39.27 -12.86 5.66
N ALA A 456 -40.02 -13.97 5.56
CA ALA A 456 -40.90 -14.44 6.62
C ALA A 456 -40.13 -14.76 7.92
N SER A 457 -38.97 -15.42 7.81
CA SER A 457 -38.10 -15.68 8.96
C SER A 457 -37.63 -14.38 9.64
N LEU A 458 -37.36 -13.32 8.89
CA LEU A 458 -36.97 -12.02 9.45
C LEU A 458 -38.15 -11.31 10.13
N GLN A 459 -39.35 -11.39 9.57
CA GLN A 459 -40.57 -10.83 10.16
C GLN A 459 -40.91 -11.49 11.50
N LEU A 460 -40.76 -12.82 11.58
CA LEU A 460 -40.91 -13.57 12.83
C LEU A 460 -39.90 -13.13 13.89
N GLN A 461 -38.64 -12.90 13.48
CA GLN A 461 -37.59 -12.39 14.38
C GLN A 461 -37.84 -10.95 14.83
N SER A 462 -38.43 -10.09 13.98
CA SER A 462 -38.74 -8.69 14.31
C SER A 462 -40.02 -8.51 15.13
N LYS A 463 -40.75 -9.59 15.46
CA LYS A 463 -42.06 -9.59 16.13
C LYS A 463 -43.13 -8.79 15.37
N GLU A 464 -42.95 -8.57 14.07
CA GLU A 464 -43.95 -7.97 13.18
C GLU A 464 -44.86 -9.10 12.65
N ASN A 465 -45.77 -9.58 13.52
CA ASN A 465 -46.49 -10.85 13.34
C ASN A 465 -47.62 -10.84 12.30
N GLU A 466 -48.00 -9.69 11.73
CA GLU A 466 -49.20 -9.60 10.87
C GLU A 466 -48.93 -9.86 9.37
N GLU A 467 -47.68 -9.76 8.90
CA GLU A 467 -47.35 -9.96 7.46
C GLU A 467 -46.54 -11.23 7.15
N ALA A 468 -46.21 -12.06 8.14
CA ALA A 468 -45.32 -13.21 7.95
C ALA A 468 -45.99 -14.44 7.30
N ALA A 469 -47.32 -14.47 7.22
CA ALA A 469 -48.12 -15.60 6.76
C ALA A 469 -48.58 -15.51 5.29
N ILE A 470 -48.19 -14.46 4.56
CA ILE A 470 -48.52 -14.21 3.13
C ILE A 470 -47.22 -14.10 2.32
#